data_AF-A0A1H9GE67-F1
#
_entry.id   AF-A0A1H9GE67-F1
#
_cell.length_a   1.000
_cell.length_b   1.000
_cell.length_c   1.000
_cell.angle_alpha   90.00
_cell.angle_beta   90.00
_cell.angle_gamma   90.00
#
_symmetry.space_group_name_H-M   'P 1'
#
loop_
_entity.id
_entity.type
_entity.pdbx_description
1 polymer ?
#
loop_
_entity_poly.entity_id
_entity_poly.type
_entity_poly.pdbx_seq_one_letter_code
_entity_poly.pdbx_strand_id
1 'polypeptide(L)'
;MSFTGSYAMAYDAAIVLADALETAAGKIPLSSAVASNLTASTDLVRNVLAPQLTTLTRAAEIGVALATAIGAIGDDAGAGDIAIPLYAAATSAAGAVALTASPGLTRHGSLARALAACVEAAFLGQAFLAEAQTQYADRQSAAEARQRIADAMEDASDRIADAAGIEIFGVLADVAQNCNAQLVTLATDLKPVVKVSAKLSLPAALVAWMLYSDPTEAEDLVTRNRCGTPLFMPATIEALSPSSSS
;
A
#
# COMPACT_ATOMS: atom_id res chain seq x y z
N MET A 1 -10.48 36.20 -17.07
CA MET A 1 -9.26 36.24 -16.24
C MET A 1 -9.62 35.87 -14.81
N SER A 2 -9.67 34.56 -14.48
CA SER A 2 -10.02 34.02 -13.15
C SER A 2 -9.12 32.82 -12.80
N PHE A 3 -7.82 32.91 -13.13
CA PHE A 3 -6.85 31.85 -12.86
C PHE A 3 -6.45 31.75 -11.38
N THR A 4 -6.69 32.79 -10.58
CA THR A 4 -6.29 32.88 -9.18
C THR A 4 -6.92 31.80 -8.28
N GLY A 5 -8.16 31.40 -8.56
CA GLY A 5 -8.86 30.40 -7.72
C GLY A 5 -8.35 28.96 -7.88
N SER A 6 -7.86 28.60 -9.08
CA SER A 6 -7.38 27.23 -9.34
C SER A 6 -6.06 26.94 -8.64
N TYR A 7 -5.16 27.92 -8.66
CA TYR A 7 -3.85 27.82 -8.02
C TYR A 7 -3.94 27.83 -6.50
N ALA A 8 -4.90 28.53 -5.89
CA ALA A 8 -5.11 28.49 -4.45
C ALA A 8 -5.50 27.08 -3.95
N MET A 9 -6.43 26.41 -4.63
CA MET A 9 -6.80 25.03 -4.25
C MET A 9 -5.66 24.03 -4.47
N ALA A 10 -4.85 24.23 -5.52
CA ALA A 10 -3.69 23.40 -5.79
C ALA A 10 -2.55 23.65 -4.78
N TYR A 11 -2.41 24.89 -4.28
CA TYR A 11 -1.52 25.21 -3.17
C TYR A 11 -1.92 24.41 -1.91
N ASP A 12 -3.17 24.49 -1.49
CA ASP A 12 -3.65 23.79 -0.28
C ASP A 12 -3.47 22.26 -0.43
N ALA A 13 -3.82 21.72 -1.60
CA ALA A 13 -3.61 20.30 -1.88
C ALA A 13 -2.12 19.91 -1.82
N ALA A 14 -1.21 20.73 -2.38
CA ALA A 14 0.23 20.44 -2.32
C ALA A 14 0.76 20.36 -0.88
N ILE A 15 0.27 21.22 0.03
CA ILE A 15 0.62 21.17 1.45
C ILE A 15 0.11 19.88 2.09
N VAL A 16 -1.18 19.54 1.89
CA VAL A 16 -1.78 18.33 2.46
C VAL A 16 -1.11 17.06 1.92
N LEU A 17 -0.70 17.04 0.65
CA LEU A 17 0.01 15.90 0.06
C LEU A 17 1.43 15.75 0.64
N ALA A 18 2.14 16.85 0.91
CA ALA A 18 3.42 16.80 1.60
C ALA A 18 3.28 16.28 3.04
N ASP A 19 2.21 16.69 3.75
CA ASP A 19 1.91 16.20 5.10
C ASP A 19 1.54 14.70 5.10
N ALA A 20 0.78 14.24 4.10
CA ALA A 20 0.46 12.83 3.93
C ALA A 20 1.74 11.99 3.70
N LEU A 21 2.68 12.50 2.92
CA LEU A 21 3.97 11.86 2.67
C LEU A 21 4.81 11.74 3.95
N GLU A 22 4.93 12.80 4.74
CA GLU A 22 5.65 12.74 6.03
C GLU A 22 4.97 11.81 7.03
N THR A 23 3.64 11.82 7.08
CA THR A 23 2.87 10.93 7.94
C THR A 23 3.08 9.46 7.57
N ALA A 24 3.15 9.15 6.27
CA ALA A 24 3.47 7.82 5.78
C ALA A 24 4.91 7.41 6.14
N ALA A 25 5.87 8.31 5.87
CA ALA A 25 7.29 8.09 6.17
C ALA A 25 7.55 7.86 7.66
N GLY A 26 6.83 8.55 8.56
CA GLY A 26 6.94 8.36 10.01
C GLY A 26 6.48 6.98 10.52
N LYS A 27 5.76 6.21 9.69
CA LYS A 27 5.32 4.85 10.00
C LYS A 27 6.21 3.77 9.39
N ILE A 28 7.18 4.15 8.57
CA ILE A 28 8.04 3.25 7.80
C ILE A 28 9.47 3.35 8.35
N PRO A 29 10.16 2.22 8.60
CA PRO A 29 11.55 2.25 9.06
C PRO A 29 12.48 2.64 7.90
N LEU A 30 12.71 3.95 7.73
CA LEU A 30 13.57 4.50 6.68
C LEU A 30 15.02 4.69 7.15
N SER A 31 15.95 4.57 6.22
CA SER A 31 17.34 4.99 6.43
C SER A 31 17.41 6.49 6.69
N SER A 32 18.43 6.92 7.46
CA SER A 32 18.61 8.34 7.81
C SER A 32 18.80 9.23 6.57
N ALA A 33 19.41 8.69 5.51
CA ALA A 33 19.59 9.39 4.24
C ALA A 33 18.25 9.66 3.54
N VAL A 34 17.39 8.63 3.43
CA VAL A 34 16.08 8.77 2.78
C VAL A 34 15.14 9.63 3.61
N ALA A 35 15.13 9.46 4.94
CA ALA A 35 14.36 10.32 5.83
C ALA A 35 14.77 11.80 5.70
N SER A 36 16.08 12.11 5.64
CA SER A 36 16.56 13.47 5.45
C SER A 36 16.18 14.06 4.09
N ASN A 37 16.28 13.26 3.02
CA ASN A 37 15.93 13.70 1.66
C ASN A 37 14.42 13.93 1.53
N LEU A 38 13.61 13.11 2.21
CA LEU A 38 12.17 13.26 2.25
C LEU A 38 11.77 14.57 2.92
N THR A 39 12.31 14.86 4.12
CA THR A 39 12.08 16.12 4.83
C THR A 39 12.49 17.33 3.97
N ALA A 40 13.66 17.24 3.31
CA ALA A 40 14.10 18.32 2.42
C ALA A 40 13.14 18.51 1.23
N SER A 41 12.59 17.42 0.67
CA SER A 41 11.66 17.47 -0.46
C SER A 41 10.31 18.04 -0.05
N THR A 42 9.77 17.65 1.11
CA THR A 42 8.51 18.16 1.64
C THR A 42 8.63 19.63 2.05
N ASP A 43 9.75 20.02 2.67
CA ASP A 43 10.05 21.42 2.97
C ASP A 43 10.18 22.27 1.69
N LEU A 44 10.82 21.74 0.65
CA LEU A 44 10.92 22.41 -0.65
C LEU A 44 9.53 22.60 -1.27
N VAL A 45 8.65 21.59 -1.21
CA VAL A 45 7.27 21.71 -1.69
C VAL A 45 6.53 22.78 -0.90
N ARG A 46 6.56 22.74 0.43
CA ARG A 46 5.78 23.66 1.29
C ARG A 46 6.28 25.10 1.23
N ASN A 47 7.59 25.30 1.30
CA ASN A 47 8.17 26.62 1.52
C ASN A 47 8.57 27.31 0.22
N VAL A 48 8.75 26.57 -0.88
CA VAL A 48 9.25 27.12 -2.15
C VAL A 48 8.28 26.90 -3.29
N LEU A 49 7.94 25.64 -3.61
CA LEU A 49 7.18 25.34 -4.83
C LEU A 49 5.71 25.74 -4.71
N ALA A 50 5.03 25.36 -3.62
CA ALA A 50 3.62 25.66 -3.44
C ALA A 50 3.35 27.18 -3.41
N PRO A 51 4.09 28.02 -2.66
CA PRO A 51 3.89 29.48 -2.70
C PRO A 51 4.10 30.11 -4.07
N GLN A 52 4.89 29.47 -4.95
CA GLN A 52 5.18 29.94 -6.30
C GLN A 52 4.27 29.32 -7.37
N LEU A 53 3.26 28.53 -6.96
CA LEU A 53 2.36 27.81 -7.86
C LEU A 53 1.46 28.79 -8.63
N THR A 54 1.96 29.20 -9.79
CA THR A 54 1.31 30.17 -10.70
C THR A 54 1.21 29.63 -12.13
N THR A 55 1.81 28.48 -12.39
CA THR A 55 1.89 27.84 -13.70
C THR A 55 1.71 26.33 -13.59
N LEU A 56 1.33 25.70 -14.70
CA LEU A 56 1.25 24.23 -14.79
C LEU A 56 2.63 23.58 -14.63
N THR A 57 3.70 24.22 -15.10
CA THR A 57 5.07 23.74 -14.91
C THR A 57 5.42 23.60 -13.43
N ARG A 58 5.06 24.58 -12.60
CA ARG A 58 5.29 24.49 -11.14
C ARG A 58 4.47 23.39 -10.49
N ALA A 59 3.22 23.19 -10.92
CA ALA A 59 2.44 22.06 -10.44
C ALA A 59 3.09 20.72 -10.83
N ALA A 60 3.55 20.58 -12.07
CA ALA A 60 4.26 19.37 -12.50
C ALA A 60 5.54 19.12 -11.68
N GLU A 61 6.32 20.16 -11.37
CA GLU A 61 7.50 20.06 -10.49
C GLU A 61 7.14 19.56 -9.09
N ILE A 62 6.02 20.01 -8.50
CA ILE A 62 5.53 19.50 -7.22
C ILE A 62 5.17 18.01 -7.34
N GLY A 63 4.41 17.64 -8.38
CA GLY A 63 4.03 16.25 -8.62
C GLY A 63 5.24 15.34 -8.77
N VAL A 64 6.26 15.76 -9.52
CA VAL A 64 7.53 15.04 -9.69
C VAL A 64 8.27 14.92 -8.36
N ALA A 65 8.44 16.02 -7.61
CA ALA A 65 9.15 16.00 -6.34
C ALA A 65 8.50 15.01 -5.34
N LEU A 66 7.17 15.03 -5.23
CA LEU A 66 6.43 14.12 -4.35
C LEU A 66 6.51 12.67 -4.85
N ALA A 67 6.29 12.41 -6.14
CA ALA A 67 6.36 11.07 -6.70
C ALA A 67 7.77 10.46 -6.58
N THR A 68 8.82 11.26 -6.78
CA THR A 68 10.21 10.81 -6.58
C THR A 68 10.49 10.49 -5.11
N ALA A 69 10.02 11.30 -4.17
CA ALA A 69 10.17 11.02 -2.75
C ALA A 69 9.41 9.74 -2.34
N ILE A 70 8.22 9.51 -2.89
CA ILE A 70 7.44 8.27 -2.69
C ILE A 70 8.19 7.05 -3.25
N GLY A 71 8.80 7.17 -4.45
CA GLY A 71 9.65 6.12 -5.00
C GLY A 71 10.83 5.78 -4.11
N ALA A 72 11.50 6.80 -3.55
CA ALA A 72 12.62 6.61 -2.64
C ALA A 72 12.23 5.89 -1.32
N ILE A 73 11.00 6.07 -0.83
CA ILE A 73 10.47 5.28 0.30
C ILE A 73 10.40 3.81 -0.08
N GLY A 74 9.82 3.51 -1.25
CA GLY A 74 9.67 2.13 -1.74
C GLY A 74 11.01 1.42 -1.94
N ASP A 75 11.99 2.12 -2.53
CA ASP A 75 13.32 1.57 -2.77
C ASP A 75 14.11 1.26 -1.49
N ASP A 76 13.92 2.06 -0.43
CA ASP A 76 14.68 1.96 0.83
C ASP A 76 14.08 0.97 1.83
N ALA A 77 12.76 0.92 1.93
CA ALA A 77 12.09 0.17 2.99
C ALA A 77 12.10 -1.36 2.78
N GLY A 78 12.59 -1.84 1.63
CA GLY A 78 12.78 -3.25 1.32
C GLY A 78 11.48 -4.06 1.30
N ALA A 79 11.61 -5.40 1.33
CA ALA A 79 10.49 -6.36 1.30
C ALA A 79 9.66 -6.43 2.61
N GLY A 80 9.57 -5.33 3.35
CA GLY A 80 8.81 -5.23 4.60
C GLY A 80 7.33 -4.93 4.38
N ASP A 81 6.53 -5.06 5.45
CA ASP A 81 5.09 -4.75 5.48
C ASP A 81 4.84 -3.22 5.46
N ILE A 82 5.25 -2.58 4.36
CA ILE A 82 5.05 -1.15 4.11
C ILE A 82 3.82 -0.87 3.24
N ALA A 83 3.19 -1.91 2.70
CA ALA A 83 2.02 -1.76 1.85
C ALA A 83 0.86 -1.07 2.60
N ILE A 84 0.61 -1.46 3.85
CA ILE A 84 -0.46 -0.90 4.69
C ILE A 84 -0.32 0.63 4.87
N PRO A 85 0.82 1.18 5.35
CA PRO A 85 0.96 2.62 5.46
C PRO A 85 0.89 3.35 4.12
N LEU A 86 1.32 2.72 3.02
CA LEU A 86 1.22 3.30 1.67
C LEU A 86 -0.22 3.36 1.15
N TYR A 87 -1.05 2.33 1.38
CA TYR A 87 -2.48 2.36 1.07
C TYR A 87 -3.22 3.45 1.85
N ALA A 88 -2.90 3.59 3.14
CA ALA A 88 -3.44 4.66 3.96
C ALA A 88 -3.03 6.05 3.44
N ALA A 89 -1.79 6.20 2.97
CA ALA A 89 -1.29 7.43 2.37
C ALA A 89 -1.97 7.74 1.03
N ALA A 90 -2.21 6.73 0.18
CA ALA A 90 -2.97 6.88 -1.06
C ALA A 90 -4.40 7.39 -0.78
N THR A 91 -5.07 6.81 0.22
CA THR A 91 -6.41 7.25 0.66
C THR A 91 -6.38 8.69 1.17
N SER A 92 -5.35 9.05 1.93
CA SER A 92 -5.16 10.43 2.40
C SER A 92 -4.92 11.40 1.24
N ALA A 93 -4.17 10.99 0.21
CA ALA A 93 -3.92 11.79 -0.98
C ALA A 93 -5.21 12.02 -1.78
N ALA A 94 -6.03 10.97 -1.97
CA ALA A 94 -7.34 11.08 -2.61
C ALA A 94 -8.26 12.10 -1.88
N GLY A 95 -8.16 12.15 -0.55
CA GLY A 95 -8.90 13.08 0.30
C GLY A 95 -8.33 14.51 0.37
N ALA A 96 -7.19 14.80 -0.27
CA ALA A 96 -6.54 16.12 -0.18
C ALA A 96 -7.32 17.25 -0.86
N VAL A 97 -8.30 16.92 -1.71
CA VAL A 97 -9.12 17.91 -2.42
C VAL A 97 -10.56 17.84 -1.94
N ALA A 98 -11.07 18.97 -1.44
CA ALA A 98 -12.46 19.09 -1.03
C ALA A 98 -13.42 18.85 -2.21
N LEU A 99 -14.35 17.91 -2.02
CA LEU A 99 -15.44 17.66 -2.97
C LEU A 99 -16.44 18.82 -2.93
N THR A 100 -16.87 19.27 -4.11
CA THR A 100 -17.82 20.36 -4.26
C THR A 100 -18.80 20.07 -5.38
N ALA A 101 -20.08 20.32 -5.13
CA ALA A 101 -21.15 20.17 -6.12
C ALA A 101 -21.23 21.36 -7.11
N SER A 102 -20.46 22.44 -6.88
CA SER A 102 -20.46 23.62 -7.74
C SER A 102 -19.58 23.41 -8.97
N PRO A 103 -20.14 23.42 -10.20
CA PRO A 103 -19.35 23.20 -11.43
C PRO A 103 -18.23 24.22 -11.64
N GLY A 104 -18.38 25.44 -11.11
CA GLY A 104 -17.35 26.47 -11.16
C GLY A 104 -16.16 26.12 -10.26
N LEU A 105 -16.43 25.67 -9.04
CA LEU A 105 -15.38 25.24 -8.11
C LEU A 105 -14.73 23.94 -8.56
N THR A 106 -15.48 23.01 -9.16
CA THR A 106 -14.93 21.78 -9.76
C THR A 106 -13.93 22.07 -10.88
N ARG A 107 -14.20 23.08 -11.70
CA ARG A 107 -13.27 23.54 -12.75
C ARG A 107 -12.03 24.21 -12.16
N HIS A 108 -12.18 25.00 -11.09
CA HIS A 108 -11.03 25.61 -10.43
C HIS A 108 -10.17 24.55 -9.73
N GLY A 109 -10.77 23.54 -9.11
CA GLY A 109 -10.04 22.45 -8.45
C GLY A 109 -9.46 21.37 -9.37
N SER A 110 -9.51 21.52 -10.70
CA SER A 110 -9.01 20.47 -11.61
C SER A 110 -7.52 20.19 -11.43
N LEU A 111 -6.70 21.24 -11.26
CA LEU A 111 -5.27 21.11 -11.04
C LEU A 111 -4.96 20.43 -9.70
N ALA A 112 -5.67 20.81 -8.64
CA ALA A 112 -5.55 20.19 -7.33
C ALA A 112 -5.91 18.68 -7.39
N ARG A 113 -7.00 18.34 -8.09
CA ARG A 113 -7.42 16.94 -8.29
C ARG A 113 -6.40 16.15 -9.09
N ALA A 114 -5.83 16.74 -10.14
CA ALA A 114 -4.77 16.09 -10.93
C ALA A 114 -3.53 15.81 -10.07
N LEU A 115 -3.09 16.78 -9.27
CA LEU A 115 -1.97 16.58 -8.33
C LEU A 115 -2.25 15.47 -7.32
N ALA A 116 -3.42 15.52 -6.68
CA ALA A 116 -3.83 14.50 -5.71
C ALA A 116 -3.89 13.10 -6.33
N ALA A 117 -4.50 12.97 -7.52
CA ALA A 117 -4.60 11.71 -8.24
C ALA A 117 -3.23 11.16 -8.69
N CYS A 118 -2.31 12.02 -9.14
CA CYS A 118 -0.95 11.60 -9.48
C CYS A 118 -0.20 11.07 -8.24
N VAL A 119 -0.35 11.73 -7.09
CA VAL A 119 0.28 11.32 -5.83
C VAL A 119 -0.38 10.06 -5.26
N GLU A 120 -1.70 9.94 -5.32
CA GLU A 120 -2.45 8.72 -5.01
C GLU A 120 -1.94 7.55 -5.85
N ALA A 121 -1.82 7.73 -7.18
CA ALA A 121 -1.29 6.71 -8.08
C ALA A 121 0.15 6.32 -7.74
N ALA A 122 1.00 7.27 -7.35
CA ALA A 122 2.38 6.98 -6.93
C ALA A 122 2.42 6.13 -5.64
N PHE A 123 1.60 6.46 -4.63
CA PHE A 123 1.50 5.65 -3.42
C PHE A 123 0.96 4.25 -3.69
N LEU A 124 -0.09 4.13 -4.51
CA LEU A 124 -0.65 2.82 -4.89
C LEU A 124 0.37 1.98 -5.65
N GLY A 125 1.08 2.57 -6.61
CA GLY A 125 2.13 1.88 -7.36
C GLY A 125 3.21 1.30 -6.42
N GLN A 126 3.67 2.09 -5.44
CA GLN A 126 4.62 1.60 -4.44
C GLN A 126 4.02 0.56 -3.49
N ALA A 127 2.76 0.70 -3.10
CA ALA A 127 2.07 -0.30 -2.28
C ALA A 127 1.96 -1.66 -3.02
N PHE A 128 1.66 -1.64 -4.31
CA PHE A 128 1.57 -2.86 -5.12
C PHE A 128 2.93 -3.54 -5.27
N LEU A 129 3.99 -2.76 -5.49
CA LEU A 129 5.36 -3.28 -5.52
C LEU A 129 5.77 -3.88 -4.17
N ALA A 130 5.42 -3.22 -3.06
CA ALA A 130 5.68 -3.73 -1.72
C ALA A 130 4.97 -5.07 -1.46
N GLU A 131 3.70 -5.21 -1.83
CA GLU A 131 2.98 -6.49 -1.74
C GLU A 131 3.69 -7.57 -2.59
N ALA A 132 4.04 -7.27 -3.84
CA ALA A 132 4.71 -8.23 -4.72
C ALA A 132 6.09 -8.68 -4.21
N GLN A 133 6.78 -7.85 -3.43
CA GLN A 133 8.08 -8.15 -2.82
C GLN A 133 7.97 -8.83 -1.46
N THR A 134 6.80 -8.77 -0.81
CA THR A 134 6.58 -9.34 0.51
C THR A 134 6.69 -10.86 0.47
N GLN A 135 7.37 -11.43 1.48
CA GLN A 135 7.43 -12.88 1.67
C GLN A 135 6.20 -13.35 2.44
N TYR A 136 5.32 -14.10 1.78
CA TYR A 136 4.13 -14.66 2.40
C TYR A 136 4.40 -16.06 2.96
N ALA A 137 3.88 -16.34 4.15
CA ALA A 137 4.00 -17.65 4.79
C ALA A 137 3.11 -18.73 4.12
N ASP A 138 2.00 -18.32 3.50
CA ASP A 138 1.01 -19.23 2.95
C ASP A 138 0.24 -18.63 1.76
N ARG A 139 -0.46 -19.50 1.03
CA ARG A 139 -1.26 -19.12 -0.14
C ARG A 139 -2.39 -18.14 0.19
N GLN A 140 -2.97 -18.23 1.38
CA GLN A 140 -4.10 -17.38 1.74
C GLN A 140 -3.64 -15.93 1.92
N SER A 141 -2.52 -15.73 2.61
CA SER A 141 -1.91 -14.41 2.80
C SER A 141 -1.53 -13.76 1.46
N ALA A 142 -0.98 -14.53 0.52
CA ALA A 142 -0.71 -14.05 -0.84
C ALA A 142 -2.01 -13.73 -1.62
N ALA A 143 -3.09 -14.49 -1.42
CA ALA A 143 -4.39 -14.20 -2.02
C ALA A 143 -5.04 -12.94 -1.42
N GLU A 144 -4.90 -12.72 -0.11
CA GLU A 144 -5.36 -11.50 0.56
C GLU A 144 -4.62 -10.26 0.05
N ALA A 145 -3.32 -10.34 -0.20
CA ALA A 145 -2.55 -9.28 -0.84
C ALA A 145 -3.07 -8.93 -2.24
N ARG A 146 -3.34 -9.94 -3.07
CA ARG A 146 -3.94 -9.74 -4.39
C ARG A 146 -5.31 -9.08 -4.30
N GLN A 147 -6.12 -9.47 -3.32
CA GLN A 147 -7.43 -8.86 -3.11
C GLN A 147 -7.29 -7.38 -2.73
N ARG A 148 -6.34 -7.02 -1.85
CA ARG A 148 -6.05 -5.61 -1.52
C ARG A 148 -5.65 -4.80 -2.75
N ILE A 149 -4.83 -5.35 -3.65
CA ILE A 149 -4.47 -4.69 -4.92
C ILE A 149 -5.74 -4.46 -5.77
N ALA A 150 -6.59 -5.47 -5.89
CA ALA A 150 -7.82 -5.38 -6.69
C ALA A 150 -8.79 -4.34 -6.12
N ASP A 151 -9.04 -4.38 -4.81
CA ASP A 151 -9.94 -3.44 -4.12
C ASP A 151 -9.42 -2.00 -4.27
N ALA A 152 -8.13 -1.78 -4.07
CA ALA A 152 -7.52 -0.45 -4.23
C ALA A 152 -7.59 0.07 -5.67
N MET A 153 -7.42 -0.80 -6.66
CA MET A 153 -7.58 -0.45 -8.08
C MET A 153 -9.03 -0.11 -8.43
N GLU A 154 -9.99 -0.91 -7.97
CA GLU A 154 -11.42 -0.65 -8.19
C GLU A 154 -11.79 0.71 -7.59
N ASP A 155 -11.41 0.96 -6.33
CA ASP A 155 -11.70 2.18 -5.61
C ASP A 155 -11.08 3.43 -6.25
N ALA A 156 -9.89 3.35 -6.82
CA ALA A 156 -9.14 4.50 -7.35
C ALA A 156 -9.31 4.74 -8.86
N SER A 157 -9.77 3.73 -9.61
CA SER A 157 -9.77 3.71 -11.08
C SER A 157 -10.39 4.96 -11.72
N ASP A 158 -11.69 5.19 -11.47
CA ASP A 158 -12.43 6.32 -12.05
C ASP A 158 -11.80 7.66 -11.65
N ARG A 159 -11.39 7.81 -10.39
CA ARG A 159 -10.80 9.06 -9.89
C ARG A 159 -9.48 9.40 -10.59
N ILE A 160 -8.59 8.42 -10.72
CA ILE A 160 -7.28 8.62 -11.35
C ILE A 160 -7.44 8.85 -12.85
N ALA A 161 -8.26 8.05 -13.53
CA ALA A 161 -8.51 8.21 -14.96
C ALA A 161 -9.10 9.58 -15.30
N ASP A 162 -10.08 10.06 -14.51
CA ASP A 162 -10.73 11.35 -14.74
C ASP A 162 -9.83 12.55 -14.43
N ALA A 163 -9.00 12.47 -13.38
CA ALA A 163 -8.24 13.61 -12.88
C ALA A 163 -6.81 13.70 -13.43
N ALA A 164 -6.13 12.56 -13.54
CA ALA A 164 -4.72 12.48 -13.97
C ALA A 164 -4.58 12.03 -15.44
N GLY A 165 -5.63 11.43 -16.01
CA GLY A 165 -5.67 10.97 -17.40
C GLY A 165 -5.47 9.46 -17.54
N ILE A 166 -5.83 8.95 -18.73
CA ILE A 166 -5.86 7.52 -19.00
C ILE A 166 -4.46 6.91 -19.08
N GLU A 167 -3.45 7.71 -19.41
CA GLU A 167 -2.06 7.26 -19.51
C GLU A 167 -1.50 6.92 -18.11
N ILE A 168 -1.75 7.77 -17.11
CA ILE A 168 -1.30 7.53 -15.73
C ILE A 168 -2.04 6.33 -15.14
N PHE A 169 -3.35 6.24 -15.37
CA PHE A 169 -4.11 5.06 -14.99
C PHE A 169 -3.59 3.79 -15.67
N GLY A 170 -3.24 3.85 -16.97
CA GLY A 170 -2.67 2.73 -17.71
C GLY A 170 -1.38 2.22 -17.12
N VAL A 171 -0.44 3.12 -16.77
CA VAL A 171 0.81 2.74 -16.09
C VAL A 171 0.53 2.07 -14.75
N LEU A 172 -0.40 2.61 -13.95
CA LEU A 172 -0.76 2.01 -12.67
C LEU A 172 -1.40 0.61 -12.84
N ALA A 173 -2.28 0.45 -13.82
CA ALA A 173 -2.91 -0.81 -14.16
C ALA A 173 -1.89 -1.87 -14.60
N ASP A 174 -0.90 -1.48 -15.41
CA ASP A 174 0.20 -2.36 -15.82
C ASP A 174 1.03 -2.83 -14.60
N VAL A 175 1.33 -1.92 -13.67
CA VAL A 175 2.01 -2.27 -12.41
C VAL A 175 1.17 -3.26 -11.59
N ALA A 176 -0.12 -2.97 -11.38
CA ALA A 176 -1.02 -3.84 -10.65
C ALA A 176 -1.13 -5.24 -11.29
N GLN A 177 -1.19 -5.31 -12.62
CA GLN A 177 -1.23 -6.58 -13.36
C GLN A 177 0.06 -7.38 -13.16
N ASN A 178 1.23 -6.74 -13.29
CA ASN A 178 2.53 -7.39 -13.11
C ASN A 178 2.72 -7.90 -11.67
N CYS A 179 2.38 -7.08 -10.67
CA CYS A 179 2.41 -7.46 -9.26
C CYS A 179 1.48 -8.64 -8.98
N ASN A 180 0.25 -8.63 -9.52
CA ASN A 180 -0.68 -9.76 -9.39
C ASN A 180 -0.13 -11.04 -10.03
N ALA A 181 0.48 -10.96 -11.21
CA ALA A 181 1.09 -12.11 -11.87
C ALA A 181 2.26 -12.70 -11.05
N GLN A 182 3.07 -11.83 -10.45
CA GLN A 182 4.14 -12.24 -9.53
C GLN A 182 3.58 -12.93 -8.28
N LEU A 183 2.55 -12.37 -7.65
CA LEU A 183 1.90 -12.97 -6.47
C LEU A 183 1.26 -14.33 -6.80
N VAL A 184 0.71 -14.52 -7.99
CA VAL A 184 0.21 -15.82 -8.44
C VAL A 184 1.34 -16.84 -8.54
N THR A 185 2.47 -16.44 -9.12
CA THR A 185 3.66 -17.29 -9.22
C THR A 185 4.23 -17.62 -7.84
N LEU A 186 4.27 -16.66 -6.91
CA LEU A 186 4.69 -16.93 -5.53
C LEU A 186 3.74 -17.90 -4.83
N ALA A 187 2.42 -17.72 -5.02
CA ALA A 187 1.42 -18.57 -4.40
C ALA A 187 1.45 -20.03 -4.88
N THR A 188 1.95 -20.34 -6.09
CA THR A 188 2.05 -21.74 -6.54
C THR A 188 2.97 -22.56 -5.66
N ASP A 189 4.05 -21.96 -5.17
CA ASP A 189 5.08 -22.62 -4.36
C ASP A 189 4.74 -22.68 -2.86
N LEU A 190 3.80 -21.84 -2.40
CA LEU A 190 3.38 -21.80 -1.00
C LEU A 190 2.46 -22.97 -0.63
N LYS A 191 2.52 -23.42 0.64
CA LYS A 191 1.60 -24.44 1.15
C LYS A 191 0.20 -23.83 1.35
N PRO A 192 -0.89 -24.52 0.98
CA PRO A 192 -2.24 -24.07 1.30
C PRO A 192 -2.52 -24.23 2.80
N VAL A 193 -3.37 -23.36 3.34
CA VAL A 193 -3.89 -23.48 4.71
C VAL A 193 -5.09 -24.44 4.70
N VAL A 194 -5.11 -25.38 5.64
CA VAL A 194 -6.19 -26.36 5.84
C VAL A 194 -6.75 -26.26 7.25
N LYS A 195 -8.04 -26.52 7.41
CA LYS A 195 -8.68 -26.63 8.72
C LYS A 195 -8.63 -28.08 9.20
N VAL A 196 -7.99 -28.29 10.34
CA VAL A 196 -7.89 -29.59 11.00
C VAL A 196 -8.81 -29.58 12.20
N SER A 197 -9.71 -30.56 12.29
CA SER A 197 -10.58 -30.75 13.46
C SER A 197 -10.14 -31.98 14.24
N ALA A 198 -9.74 -31.77 15.49
CA ALA A 198 -9.53 -32.81 16.49
C ALA A 198 -10.80 -32.96 17.35
N LYS A 199 -11.00 -34.16 17.91
CA LYS A 199 -12.13 -34.43 18.83
C LYS A 199 -11.91 -33.85 20.23
N LEU A 200 -10.67 -33.53 20.57
CA LEU A 200 -10.23 -33.10 21.89
C LEU A 200 -9.18 -32.00 21.73
N SER A 201 -9.02 -31.17 22.76
CA SER A 201 -7.89 -30.22 22.83
C SER A 201 -6.58 -31.01 23.02
N LEU A 202 -5.59 -30.72 22.18
CA LEU A 202 -4.29 -31.38 22.19
C LEU A 202 -3.18 -30.32 22.36
N PRO A 203 -2.03 -30.68 22.95
CA PRO A 203 -0.86 -29.80 22.97
C PRO A 203 -0.34 -29.51 21.55
N ALA A 204 0.09 -28.27 21.29
CA ALA A 204 0.59 -27.83 19.99
C ALA A 204 1.73 -28.69 19.45
N ALA A 205 2.68 -29.09 20.31
CA ALA A 205 3.79 -29.98 19.92
C ALA A 205 3.31 -31.36 19.45
N LEU A 206 2.26 -31.90 20.07
CA LEU A 206 1.67 -33.18 19.65
C LEU A 206 0.95 -33.03 18.31
N VAL A 207 0.20 -31.94 18.14
CA VAL A 207 -0.48 -31.64 16.87
C VAL A 207 0.53 -31.45 15.73
N ALA A 208 1.60 -30.69 15.97
CA ALA A 208 2.68 -30.46 15.01
C ALA A 208 3.34 -31.78 14.60
N TRP A 209 3.65 -32.64 15.58
CA TRP A 209 4.17 -33.98 15.29
C TRP A 209 3.17 -34.84 14.48
N MET A 210 1.87 -34.81 14.80
CA MET A 210 0.86 -35.57 14.06
C MET A 210 0.68 -35.10 12.62
N LEU A 211 0.80 -33.79 12.35
CA LEU A 211 0.61 -33.22 11.02
C LEU A 211 1.88 -33.25 10.19
N TYR A 212 3.02 -32.89 10.77
CA TYR A 212 4.26 -32.62 10.05
C TYR A 212 5.40 -33.58 10.38
N SER A 213 5.20 -34.49 11.35
CA SER A 213 6.28 -35.30 11.96
C SER A 213 7.41 -34.47 12.58
N ASP A 214 7.17 -33.18 12.83
CA ASP A 214 8.14 -32.25 13.40
C ASP A 214 7.48 -31.43 14.53
N PRO A 215 7.90 -31.61 15.80
CA PRO A 215 7.34 -30.85 16.92
C PRO A 215 7.82 -29.39 16.96
N THR A 216 8.86 -29.01 16.20
CA THR A 216 9.36 -27.63 16.17
C THR A 216 8.40 -26.67 15.46
N GLU A 217 7.52 -27.19 14.59
CA GLU A 217 6.43 -26.48 13.92
C GLU A 217 5.27 -26.07 14.86
N ALA A 218 5.37 -26.37 16.16
CA ALA A 218 4.36 -26.03 17.15
C ALA A 218 4.18 -24.51 17.33
N GLU A 219 5.25 -23.73 17.19
CA GLU A 219 5.22 -22.28 17.35
C GLU A 219 4.39 -21.60 16.24
N ASP A 220 4.52 -22.07 14.99
CA ASP A 220 3.68 -21.60 13.88
C ASP A 220 2.21 -21.89 14.15
N LEU A 221 1.87 -23.12 14.59
CA LEU A 221 0.50 -23.48 14.91
C LEU A 221 -0.10 -22.60 16.01
N VAL A 222 0.66 -22.32 17.07
CA VAL A 222 0.22 -21.45 18.18
C VAL A 222 -0.03 -20.03 17.68
N THR A 223 0.92 -19.49 16.90
CA THR A 223 0.87 -18.12 16.37
C THR A 223 -0.30 -17.96 15.39
N ARG A 224 -0.43 -18.86 14.41
CA ARG A 224 -1.48 -18.88 13.39
C ARG A 224 -2.88 -18.94 13.99
N ASN A 225 -3.07 -19.75 15.04
CA ASN A 225 -4.36 -19.91 15.70
C ASN A 225 -4.59 -18.91 16.85
N ARG A 226 -3.66 -17.96 17.07
CA ARG A 226 -3.71 -16.96 18.16
C ARG A 226 -3.97 -17.61 19.52
N CYS A 227 -3.35 -18.78 19.75
CA CYS A 227 -3.56 -19.54 20.97
C CYS A 227 -2.63 -19.00 22.08
N GLY A 228 -3.19 -18.51 23.18
CA GLY A 228 -2.38 -18.05 24.32
C GLY A 228 -1.78 -19.17 25.17
N THR A 229 -2.21 -20.43 24.98
CA THR A 229 -1.75 -21.55 25.81
C THR A 229 -1.42 -22.78 24.95
N PRO A 230 -0.14 -22.99 24.59
CA PRO A 230 0.28 -24.07 23.69
C PRO A 230 -0.12 -25.48 24.13
N LEU A 231 -0.37 -25.72 25.42
CA LEU A 231 -0.80 -27.03 25.93
C LEU A 231 -2.27 -27.36 25.61
N PHE A 232 -3.08 -26.37 25.25
CA PHE A 232 -4.52 -26.52 25.01
C PHE A 232 -4.92 -25.84 23.70
N MET A 233 -4.56 -26.44 22.57
CA MET A 233 -5.01 -25.94 21.27
C MET A 233 -6.52 -26.13 21.11
N PRO A 234 -7.23 -25.21 20.41
CA PRO A 234 -8.65 -25.38 20.13
C PRO A 234 -8.90 -26.64 19.30
N ALA A 235 -10.12 -27.18 19.39
CA ALA A 235 -10.50 -28.42 18.69
C ALA A 235 -10.49 -28.26 17.16
N THR A 236 -10.63 -27.03 16.65
CA THR A 236 -10.48 -26.69 15.23
C THR A 236 -9.33 -25.71 15.11
N ILE A 237 -8.37 -26.04 14.25
CA ILE A 237 -7.17 -25.24 14.01
C ILE A 237 -6.93 -25.05 12.52
N GLU A 238 -6.26 -23.97 12.18
CA GLU A 238 -5.68 -23.71 10.87
C GLU A 238 -4.22 -24.15 10.87
N ALA A 239 -3.84 -24.92 9.86
CA ALA A 239 -2.51 -25.51 9.70
C ALA A 239 -2.09 -25.45 8.23
N LEU A 240 -0.80 -25.42 7.94
CA LEU A 240 -0.31 -25.63 6.57
C LEU A 240 -0.62 -27.07 6.13
N SER A 241 -0.89 -27.26 4.85
CA SER A 241 -1.08 -28.61 4.33
C SER A 241 0.23 -29.41 4.51
N PRO A 242 0.16 -30.61 5.10
CA PRO A 242 1.33 -31.48 5.17
C PRO A 242 1.77 -31.82 3.75
N SER A 243 3.08 -31.78 3.50
CA SER A 243 3.65 -32.33 2.27
C SER A 243 3.31 -33.81 2.24
N SER A 244 2.60 -34.28 1.22
CA SER A 244 2.29 -35.70 1.07
C SER A 244 3.58 -36.49 0.94
N SER A 245 4.11 -36.98 2.06
CA SER A 245 5.10 -38.05 2.05
C SER A 245 4.34 -39.34 1.71
N SER A 246 4.28 -39.65 0.42
CA SER A 246 4.02 -41.01 -0.07
C SER A 246 5.24 -41.89 0.18
#